data_AF-A0A0R3PCJ2-F1
#
_entry.id   AF-A0A0R3PCJ2-F1
#
_cell.length_a   1.000
_cell.length_b   1.000
_cell.length_c   1.000
_cell.angle_alpha   90.00
_cell.angle_beta   90.00
_cell.angle_gamma   90.00
#
_symmetry.space_group_name_H-M   'P 1'
#
loop_
_entity.id
_entity.type
_entity.pdbx_description
1 polymer ?
#
loop_
_entity_poly.entity_id
_entity_poly.type
_entity_poly.pdbx_seq_one_letter_code
_entity_poly.pdbx_strand_id
1 'polypeptide(L)'
;MIPVLLGAVVATVVAWIDAPPPQLDNGVTSLPEVECLEDQLMLTFKTQRPFQGRIFVKGMSYKDSCVSKYVANTKPEVTFELHNGDCNMRRTRMLGPERRGMEHSITVIISFHSTFITKVDKAYRCTCFYMEADEVVSSRFDVSVVSSFLFTMKEISIDLVSNIHSVLPTTDVIDTARMPMCSYTVHRDSIRGPLVQYAKIGDQVYHVWQCNSDMFSMLVHSCFVDDSNGQDRRAFIDEHGCAIDPIIVPDLKYNKENNLAYSQVNVFSFADKISISSIFLSDGNTIPIQ
;
A
#
# COMPACT_ATOMS: atom_id res chain seq x y z
N MET A 1 52.91 36.06 45.85
CA MET A 1 52.06 36.23 44.65
C MET A 1 52.03 34.91 43.91
N ILE A 2 50.86 34.32 43.67
CA ILE A 2 50.65 33.16 42.80
C ILE A 2 49.30 33.44 42.09
N PRO A 3 49.23 33.51 40.75
CA PRO A 3 47.97 33.74 40.05
C PRO A 3 47.17 32.44 39.94
N VAL A 4 45.90 32.46 40.35
CA VAL A 4 44.97 31.34 40.13
C VAL A 4 44.38 31.48 38.73
N LEU A 5 44.77 30.58 37.82
CA LEU A 5 44.18 30.50 36.48
C LEU A 5 42.79 29.85 36.56
N LEU A 6 41.73 30.64 36.40
CA LEU A 6 40.39 30.10 36.12
C LEU A 6 40.35 29.58 34.68
N GLY A 7 40.58 28.28 34.52
CA GLY A 7 40.32 27.58 33.26
C GLY A 7 38.81 27.40 33.05
N ALA A 8 38.22 28.22 32.18
CA ALA A 8 36.82 28.05 31.79
C ALA A 8 36.66 26.83 30.86
N VAL A 9 36.08 25.74 31.38
CA VAL A 9 35.74 24.57 30.57
C VAL A 9 34.51 24.89 29.71
N VAL A 10 34.75 25.32 28.47
CA VAL A 10 33.68 25.52 27.48
C VAL A 10 33.19 24.16 27.01
N ALA A 11 32.18 23.63 27.68
CA ALA A 11 31.46 22.44 27.24
C ALA A 11 30.63 22.77 25.99
N THR A 12 31.21 22.59 24.80
CA THR A 12 30.47 22.66 23.55
C THR A 12 29.47 21.50 23.49
N VAL A 13 28.22 21.77 23.88
CA VAL A 13 27.10 20.88 23.64
C VAL A 13 26.91 20.78 22.12
N VAL A 14 27.50 19.74 21.52
CA VAL A 14 27.20 19.36 20.15
C VAL A 14 25.74 18.91 20.13
N ALA A 15 24.87 19.77 19.65
CA ALA A 15 23.51 19.40 19.33
C ALA A 15 23.58 18.31 18.26
N TRP A 16 23.20 17.08 18.62
CA TRP A 16 22.99 16.03 17.65
C TRP A 16 21.90 16.51 16.71
N ILE A 17 22.19 16.51 15.41
CA ILE A 17 21.17 16.81 14.40
C ILE A 17 20.28 15.57 14.34
N ASP A 18 19.17 15.61 15.08
CA ASP A 18 18.12 14.61 14.96
C ASP A 18 17.75 14.46 13.49
N ALA A 19 17.77 13.23 12.99
CA ALA A 19 17.39 12.94 11.62
C ALA A 19 15.94 13.42 11.40
N PRO A 20 15.60 14.04 10.24
CA PRO A 20 14.25 14.51 9.97
C PRO A 20 13.22 13.41 10.22
N PRO A 21 12.20 13.63 11.06
CA PRO A 21 11.26 12.57 11.44
C PRO A 21 10.53 12.03 10.20
N PRO A 22 10.28 10.70 10.15
CA PRO A 22 9.80 10.02 8.95
C PRO A 22 8.51 10.65 8.40
N GLN A 23 8.40 10.73 7.08
CA GLN A 23 7.33 11.52 6.45
C GLN A 23 5.92 10.92 6.66
N LEU A 24 5.83 9.68 7.16
CA LEU A 24 4.57 9.02 7.49
C LEU A 24 3.78 9.70 8.61
N ASP A 25 4.37 10.59 9.41
CA ASP A 25 3.65 11.37 10.44
C ASP A 25 2.72 12.47 9.86
N ASN A 26 2.52 12.55 8.54
CA ASN A 26 1.48 13.42 7.97
C ASN A 26 0.09 12.77 8.13
N GLY A 27 -0.93 13.59 8.36
CA GLY A 27 -2.29 13.13 8.60
C GLY A 27 -3.32 14.22 8.34
N VAL A 28 -4.57 13.80 8.10
CA VAL A 28 -5.72 14.69 7.94
C VAL A 28 -6.03 15.39 9.27
N THR A 29 -6.21 16.71 9.26
CA THR A 29 -6.35 17.53 10.48
C THR A 29 -7.77 17.57 11.05
N SER A 30 -8.78 17.36 10.20
CA SER A 30 -10.20 17.45 10.53
C SER A 30 -11.01 16.37 9.81
N LEU A 31 -12.31 16.29 10.08
CA LEU A 31 -13.21 15.62 9.16
C LEU A 31 -13.19 16.38 7.81
N PRO A 32 -13.19 15.70 6.65
CA PRO A 32 -13.39 16.34 5.36
C PRO A 32 -14.79 16.97 5.22
N GLU A 33 -14.85 18.02 4.41
CA GLU A 33 -16.09 18.65 3.95
C GLU A 33 -16.55 17.96 2.64
N VAL A 34 -17.87 17.78 2.49
CA VAL A 34 -18.47 17.07 1.35
C VAL A 34 -19.55 17.96 0.74
N GLU A 35 -19.33 18.40 -0.49
CA GLU A 35 -20.29 19.15 -1.28
C GLU A 35 -20.93 18.21 -2.32
N CYS A 36 -22.25 18.24 -2.39
CA CYS A 36 -23.06 17.38 -3.26
C CYS A 36 -23.75 18.25 -4.32
N LEU A 37 -23.13 18.37 -5.49
CA LEU A 37 -23.70 19.09 -6.64
C LEU A 37 -24.60 18.16 -7.48
N GLU A 38 -25.32 18.72 -8.44
CA GLU A 38 -26.26 17.97 -9.29
C GLU A 38 -25.54 16.91 -10.15
N ASP A 39 -24.35 17.25 -10.63
CA ASP A 39 -23.52 16.47 -11.55
C ASP A 39 -22.29 15.80 -10.87
N GLN A 40 -21.77 16.34 -9.77
CA GLN A 40 -20.57 15.82 -9.09
C GLN A 40 -20.59 15.90 -7.56
N LEU A 41 -19.75 15.08 -6.92
CA LEU A 41 -19.43 15.10 -5.51
C LEU A 41 -18.01 15.66 -5.33
N MET A 42 -17.86 16.67 -4.48
CA MET A 42 -16.57 17.27 -4.13
C MET A 42 -16.22 16.98 -2.67
N LEU A 43 -15.00 16.51 -2.42
CA LEU A 43 -14.47 16.16 -1.11
C LEU A 43 -13.25 17.03 -0.81
N THR A 44 -13.38 17.99 0.10
CA THR A 44 -12.30 18.90 0.48
C THR A 44 -11.76 18.54 1.86
N PHE A 45 -10.43 18.42 1.99
CA PHE A 45 -9.77 18.08 3.25
C PHE A 45 -8.45 18.82 3.43
N LYS A 46 -7.96 18.84 4.68
CA LYS A 46 -6.73 19.50 5.10
C LYS A 46 -5.80 18.53 5.82
N THR A 47 -4.50 18.64 5.56
CA THR A 47 -3.44 17.80 6.16
C THR A 47 -2.41 18.66 6.91
N GLN A 48 -1.71 18.07 7.88
CA GLN A 48 -0.77 18.78 8.75
C GLN A 48 0.45 19.34 7.99
N ARG A 49 0.91 18.60 6.97
CA ARG A 49 1.93 18.98 5.99
C ARG A 49 1.33 18.84 4.58
N PRO A 50 1.93 19.41 3.51
CA PRO A 50 1.45 19.24 2.14
C PRO A 50 1.12 17.77 1.80
N PHE A 51 -0.04 17.53 1.20
CA PHE A 51 -0.49 16.16 0.94
C PHE A 51 0.29 15.55 -0.22
N GLN A 52 0.98 14.44 0.05
CA GLN A 52 1.61 13.58 -0.96
C GLN A 52 1.09 12.15 -0.80
N GLY A 53 0.91 11.44 -1.91
CA GLY A 53 0.29 10.12 -1.93
C GLY A 53 -0.80 10.01 -3.01
N ARG A 54 -1.93 9.38 -2.68
CA ARG A 54 -3.08 9.24 -3.59
C ARG A 54 -4.43 9.24 -2.87
N ILE A 55 -5.47 9.61 -3.61
CA ILE A 55 -6.87 9.48 -3.22
C ILE A 55 -7.54 8.52 -4.19
N PHE A 56 -8.34 7.57 -3.70
CA PHE A 56 -9.02 6.62 -4.57
C PHE A 56 -10.36 6.12 -4.02
N VAL A 57 -11.23 5.68 -4.92
CA VAL A 57 -12.51 5.03 -4.55
C VAL A 57 -12.27 3.57 -4.17
N LYS A 58 -12.84 3.14 -3.04
CA LYS A 58 -12.76 1.75 -2.56
C LYS A 58 -13.40 0.76 -3.54
N GLY A 59 -12.69 -0.31 -3.86
CA GLY A 59 -13.05 -1.32 -4.86
C GLY A 59 -12.75 -0.90 -6.30
N MET A 60 -11.99 0.18 -6.51
CA MET A 60 -11.70 0.78 -7.83
C MET A 60 -10.24 1.29 -7.94
N SER A 61 -9.34 0.95 -7.02
CA SER A 61 -7.95 1.45 -7.01
C SER A 61 -7.11 1.08 -8.24
N TYR A 62 -7.62 0.18 -9.08
CA TYR A 62 -7.01 -0.28 -10.33
C TYR A 62 -7.43 0.55 -11.57
N LYS A 63 -8.47 1.40 -11.46
CA LYS A 63 -8.97 2.23 -12.56
C LYS A 63 -8.50 3.66 -12.36
N ASP A 64 -7.58 4.16 -13.18
CA ASP A 64 -7.01 5.51 -13.01
C ASP A 64 -8.07 6.64 -13.01
N SER A 65 -9.23 6.48 -13.67
CA SER A 65 -10.34 7.44 -13.57
C SER A 65 -10.98 7.54 -12.18
N CYS A 66 -10.58 6.69 -11.23
CA CYS A 66 -11.04 6.63 -9.85
C CYS A 66 -9.89 6.87 -8.85
N VAL A 67 -8.72 7.35 -9.34
CA VAL A 67 -7.48 7.50 -8.57
C VAL A 67 -6.79 8.83 -8.90
N SER A 68 -6.74 9.75 -7.94
CA SER A 68 -5.99 11.01 -8.05
C SER A 68 -4.64 10.89 -7.34
N LYS A 69 -3.54 11.08 -8.07
CA LYS A 69 -2.16 10.90 -7.57
C LYS A 69 -1.50 12.26 -7.34
N TYR A 70 -1.01 12.51 -6.13
CA TYR A 70 -0.44 13.80 -5.69
C TYR A 70 1.03 13.59 -5.34
N VAL A 71 1.91 13.67 -6.35
CA VAL A 71 3.36 13.43 -6.17
C VAL A 71 4.11 14.70 -5.79
N ALA A 72 3.88 15.80 -6.53
CA ALA A 72 4.58 17.07 -6.34
C ALA A 72 3.68 18.17 -5.75
N ASN A 73 2.64 17.80 -5.00
CA ASN A 73 1.72 18.76 -4.40
C ASN A 73 2.37 19.49 -3.20
N THR A 74 2.23 20.82 -3.20
CA THR A 74 2.77 21.73 -2.17
C THR A 74 1.70 22.29 -1.24
N LYS A 75 0.41 21.99 -1.47
CA LYS A 75 -0.71 22.48 -0.64
C LYS A 75 -1.11 21.45 0.44
N PRO A 76 -1.40 21.89 1.68
CA PRO A 76 -2.03 21.06 2.70
C PRO A 76 -3.55 20.90 2.50
N GLU A 77 -4.17 21.75 1.67
CA GLU A 77 -5.58 21.70 1.31
C GLU A 77 -5.73 21.06 -0.08
N VAL A 78 -6.59 20.05 -0.17
CA VAL A 78 -6.84 19.28 -1.39
C VAL A 78 -8.33 19.01 -1.54
N THR A 79 -8.83 19.21 -2.75
CA THR A 79 -10.16 18.81 -3.19
C THR A 79 -10.04 17.60 -4.13
N PHE A 80 -10.94 16.65 -3.96
CA PHE A 80 -11.12 15.47 -4.82
C PHE A 80 -12.54 15.51 -5.40
N GLU A 81 -12.66 15.35 -6.71
CA GLU A 81 -13.90 15.55 -7.47
C GLU A 81 -14.28 14.26 -8.19
N LEU A 82 -15.57 13.93 -8.22
CA LEU A 82 -16.08 12.73 -8.88
C LEU A 82 -17.53 12.92 -9.36
N HIS A 83 -17.81 12.61 -10.64
CA HIS A 83 -19.17 12.71 -11.18
C HIS A 83 -20.16 11.75 -10.51
N ASN A 84 -21.43 12.18 -10.44
CA ASN A 84 -22.53 11.43 -9.85
C ASN A 84 -22.82 10.15 -10.64
N GLY A 85 -22.48 9.00 -10.06
CA GLY A 85 -22.65 7.68 -10.67
C GLY A 85 -21.36 7.07 -11.25
N ASP A 86 -20.24 7.79 -11.22
CA ASP A 86 -18.93 7.25 -11.61
C ASP A 86 -18.34 6.35 -10.52
N CYS A 87 -17.39 5.48 -10.91
CA CYS A 87 -16.69 4.55 -10.03
C CYS A 87 -17.64 3.66 -9.18
N ASN A 88 -17.27 3.29 -7.96
CA ASN A 88 -18.09 2.46 -7.06
C ASN A 88 -19.08 3.31 -6.23
N MET A 89 -19.77 4.26 -6.86
CA MET A 89 -20.79 5.08 -6.21
C MET A 89 -22.10 4.29 -6.11
N ARG A 90 -22.46 3.88 -4.89
CA ARG A 90 -23.69 3.12 -4.62
C ARG A 90 -24.89 4.05 -4.51
N ARG A 91 -25.83 3.91 -5.43
CA ARG A 91 -27.12 4.62 -5.44
C ARG A 91 -28.21 3.76 -4.80
N THR A 92 -28.89 4.27 -3.77
CA THR A 92 -29.99 3.58 -3.07
C THR A 92 -31.25 4.47 -3.14
N ARG A 93 -32.39 3.95 -3.63
CA ARG A 93 -33.66 4.71 -3.53
C ARG A 93 -34.23 4.57 -2.12
N MET A 94 -34.51 5.70 -1.48
CA MET A 94 -35.12 5.77 -0.16
C MET A 94 -36.64 5.90 -0.31
N LEU A 95 -37.37 5.04 0.42
CA LEU A 95 -38.83 4.88 0.31
C LEU A 95 -39.56 5.22 1.63
N GLY A 96 -38.89 5.91 2.55
CA GLY A 96 -39.49 6.33 3.82
C GLY A 96 -40.40 7.55 3.63
N PRO A 97 -41.52 7.68 4.37
CA PRO A 97 -42.49 8.77 4.18
C PRO A 97 -41.92 10.18 4.41
N GLU A 98 -40.88 10.31 5.24
CA GLU A 98 -40.15 11.56 5.49
C GLU A 98 -38.86 11.70 4.65
N ARG A 99 -38.50 10.67 3.88
CA ARG A 99 -37.21 10.56 3.16
C ARG A 99 -37.38 9.85 1.83
N ARG A 100 -38.28 10.35 0.98
CA ARG A 100 -38.39 9.94 -0.43
C ARG A 100 -37.30 10.65 -1.24
N GLY A 101 -36.46 9.87 -1.91
CA GLY A 101 -35.30 10.41 -2.62
C GLY A 101 -34.27 9.34 -2.97
N MET A 102 -33.05 9.79 -3.29
CA MET A 102 -31.93 8.95 -3.67
C MET A 102 -30.71 9.23 -2.79
N GLU A 103 -30.27 8.22 -2.04
CA GLU A 103 -28.99 8.22 -1.35
C GLU A 103 -27.88 7.84 -2.36
N HIS A 104 -26.92 8.72 -2.57
CA HIS A 104 -25.65 8.38 -3.23
C HIS A 104 -24.59 8.20 -2.14
N SER A 105 -24.01 7.02 -2.03
CA SER A 105 -22.97 6.73 -1.04
C SER A 105 -21.72 6.13 -1.67
N ILE A 106 -20.56 6.59 -1.23
CA ILE A 106 -19.25 6.18 -1.75
C ILE A 106 -18.23 6.13 -0.62
N THR A 107 -17.22 5.27 -0.73
CA THR A 107 -16.09 5.23 0.21
C THR A 107 -14.83 5.69 -0.50
N VAL A 108 -14.30 6.85 -0.09
CA VAL A 108 -13.05 7.42 -0.60
C VAL A 108 -11.94 7.13 0.40
N ILE A 109 -10.79 6.69 -0.08
CA ILE A 109 -9.60 6.39 0.72
C ILE A 109 -8.53 7.44 0.40
N ILE A 110 -8.12 8.18 1.43
CA ILE A 110 -7.00 9.11 1.40
C ILE A 110 -5.77 8.35 1.93
N SER A 111 -4.77 8.18 1.09
CA SER A 111 -3.56 7.43 1.39
C SER A 111 -2.31 8.29 1.24
N PHE A 112 -1.43 8.26 2.24
CA PHE A 112 -0.18 9.03 2.26
C PHE A 112 0.97 8.30 1.52
N HIS A 113 0.69 7.16 0.87
CA HIS A 113 1.65 6.47 0.02
C HIS A 113 1.09 6.21 -1.40
N SER A 114 1.98 6.08 -2.38
CA SER A 114 1.67 5.91 -3.80
C SER A 114 0.98 4.59 -4.15
N THR A 115 1.29 3.52 -3.39
CA THR A 115 1.06 2.13 -3.82
C THR A 115 0.37 1.26 -2.76
N PHE A 116 0.71 1.45 -1.49
CA PHE A 116 0.27 0.61 -0.36
C PHE A 116 -0.66 1.37 0.58
N ILE A 117 -1.56 0.66 1.28
CA ILE A 117 -2.35 1.19 2.37
C ILE A 117 -1.56 1.09 3.69
N THR A 118 -1.46 2.20 4.41
CA THR A 118 -0.69 2.35 5.65
C THR A 118 -1.58 2.67 6.87
N LYS A 119 -0.99 2.73 8.06
CA LYS A 119 -1.67 3.06 9.34
C LYS A 119 -2.27 4.47 9.37
N VAL A 120 -1.66 5.43 8.69
CA VAL A 120 -2.08 6.84 8.73
C VAL A 120 -3.19 7.16 7.73
N ASP A 121 -3.40 6.29 6.73
CA ASP A 121 -4.45 6.39 5.73
C ASP A 121 -5.85 6.35 6.35
N LYS A 122 -6.83 6.98 5.68
CA LYS A 122 -8.19 7.13 6.19
C LYS A 122 -9.23 6.86 5.10
N ALA A 123 -10.26 6.08 5.45
CA ALA A 123 -11.39 5.78 4.59
C ALA A 123 -12.63 6.53 5.08
N TYR A 124 -13.20 7.39 4.23
CA TYR A 124 -14.38 8.21 4.53
C TYR A 124 -15.57 7.76 3.69
N ARG A 125 -16.71 7.47 4.33
CA ARG A 125 -17.97 7.17 3.63
C ARG A 125 -18.76 8.46 3.38
N CYS A 126 -18.54 9.08 2.23
CA CYS A 126 -19.32 10.22 1.78
C CYS A 126 -20.74 9.76 1.43
N THR A 127 -21.77 10.50 1.85
CA THR A 127 -23.17 10.15 1.60
C THR A 127 -23.98 11.42 1.31
N CYS A 128 -24.42 11.56 0.06
CA CYS A 128 -25.31 12.61 -0.40
C CYS A 128 -26.75 12.11 -0.45
N PHE A 129 -27.73 12.95 -0.15
CA PHE A 129 -29.15 12.59 -0.24
C PHE A 129 -29.92 13.63 -1.07
N TYR A 130 -30.36 13.22 -2.25
CA TYR A 130 -31.14 14.04 -3.18
C TYR A 130 -32.62 13.74 -2.97
N MET A 131 -33.39 14.74 -2.53
CA MET A 131 -34.83 14.59 -2.30
C MET A 131 -35.61 14.54 -3.61
N GLU A 132 -36.64 13.69 -3.68
CA GLU A 132 -37.54 13.63 -4.83
C GLU A 132 -38.68 14.63 -4.60
N ALA A 133 -38.66 15.76 -5.32
CA ALA A 133 -39.74 16.74 -5.28
C ALA A 133 -40.97 16.22 -6.03
N ASP A 134 -42.15 16.27 -5.39
CA ASP A 134 -43.42 15.84 -5.99
C ASP A 134 -44.01 16.92 -6.92
N GLU A 135 -43.37 17.16 -8.05
CA GLU A 135 -43.96 17.89 -9.17
C GLU A 135 -44.84 16.97 -10.03
N VAL A 136 -46.10 17.37 -10.28
CA VAL A 136 -47.07 16.59 -11.06
C VAL A 136 -46.84 16.79 -12.57
N VAL A 137 -45.72 16.27 -13.07
CA VAL A 137 -45.32 16.35 -14.48
C VAL A 137 -46.25 15.48 -15.34
N SER A 138 -47.28 16.09 -15.93
CA SER A 138 -48.21 15.41 -16.85
C SER A 138 -47.59 15.20 -18.24
N SER A 139 -46.78 14.16 -18.38
CA SER A 139 -46.21 13.78 -19.68
C SER A 139 -47.26 13.16 -20.60
N ARG A 140 -47.37 13.70 -21.83
CA ARG A 140 -48.03 13.04 -22.95
C ARG A 140 -46.95 12.44 -23.84
N PHE A 141 -46.91 11.12 -23.93
CA PHE A 141 -45.99 10.41 -24.84
C PHE A 141 -46.67 10.13 -26.18
N ASP A 142 -45.89 10.26 -27.25
CA ASP A 142 -46.15 9.65 -28.55
C ASP A 142 -44.81 9.16 -29.16
N VAL A 143 -44.88 8.41 -30.25
CA VAL A 143 -43.97 7.28 -30.55
C VAL A 143 -42.99 7.54 -31.70
N SER A 144 -41.78 6.95 -31.64
CA SER A 144 -41.12 6.29 -32.80
C SER A 144 -39.79 5.60 -32.44
N VAL A 145 -39.32 4.70 -33.31
CA VAL A 145 -38.14 3.84 -33.10
C VAL A 145 -37.31 3.74 -34.39
N VAL A 146 -35.98 3.89 -34.27
CA VAL A 146 -34.93 3.34 -35.15
C VAL A 146 -33.68 3.14 -34.27
N SER A 147 -33.04 1.97 -34.22
CA SER A 147 -32.19 1.35 -35.27
C SER A 147 -30.96 2.23 -35.56
N SER A 148 -29.71 1.79 -35.41
CA SER A 148 -29.16 0.44 -35.13
C SER A 148 -27.77 0.55 -34.47
N PHE A 149 -27.15 -0.56 -34.05
CA PHE A 149 -25.77 -0.93 -34.43
C PHE A 149 -25.44 -2.35 -33.93
N LEU A 150 -24.64 -3.09 -34.70
CA LEU A 150 -24.24 -4.48 -34.43
C LEU A 150 -22.84 -4.52 -33.81
N PHE A 151 -22.66 -5.30 -32.74
CA PHE A 151 -21.36 -5.83 -32.34
C PHE A 151 -21.51 -7.28 -31.87
N THR A 152 -20.85 -8.20 -32.59
CA THR A 152 -20.83 -9.64 -32.30
C THR A 152 -19.58 -10.02 -31.51
N MET A 153 -19.74 -10.77 -30.42
CA MET A 153 -18.63 -11.39 -29.69
C MET A 153 -18.57 -12.90 -29.96
N LYS A 154 -17.44 -13.39 -30.47
CA LYS A 154 -16.87 -14.75 -30.35
C LYS A 154 -15.55 -14.80 -31.15
N GLU A 155 -14.52 -15.56 -30.77
CA GLU A 155 -14.26 -16.32 -29.54
C GLU A 155 -12.73 -16.44 -29.34
N ILE A 156 -12.28 -16.98 -28.20
CA ILE A 156 -10.86 -17.22 -27.90
C ILE A 156 -10.51 -18.69 -28.17
N SER A 157 -9.39 -18.94 -28.85
CA SER A 157 -8.60 -20.16 -28.66
C SER A 157 -7.12 -19.92 -28.97
N ILE A 158 -6.25 -20.31 -28.05
CA ILE A 158 -4.81 -20.53 -28.28
C ILE A 158 -4.49 -21.83 -27.56
N ASP A 159 -3.92 -22.80 -28.28
CA ASP A 159 -3.40 -24.04 -27.72
C ASP A 159 -1.90 -24.18 -28.00
N LEU A 160 -1.25 -25.00 -27.19
CA LEU A 160 0.21 -25.10 -27.06
C LEU A 160 0.86 -25.96 -28.18
N VAL A 161 2.19 -25.84 -28.37
CA VAL A 161 3.17 -26.94 -28.18
C VAL A 161 4.62 -26.51 -28.57
N SER A 162 5.60 -27.16 -27.93
CA SER A 162 7.08 -27.09 -28.03
C SER A 162 7.70 -27.23 -29.45
N ASN A 163 9.02 -27.11 -29.72
CA ASN A 163 10.26 -27.17 -28.89
C ASN A 163 11.38 -26.28 -29.55
N ILE A 164 12.73 -26.37 -29.44
CA ILE A 164 13.78 -27.36 -29.06
C ILE A 164 14.92 -26.66 -28.26
N HIS A 165 15.71 -27.43 -27.49
CA HIS A 165 16.94 -27.09 -26.77
C HIS A 165 18.00 -26.18 -27.46
N SER A 166 18.84 -25.55 -26.63
CA SER A 166 20.28 -25.87 -26.59
C SER A 166 20.79 -25.94 -25.15
N VAL A 167 21.79 -26.80 -24.86
CA VAL A 167 22.40 -26.97 -23.53
C VAL A 167 23.90 -27.19 -23.71
N LEU A 168 24.73 -26.48 -22.93
CA LEU A 168 26.17 -26.74 -22.83
C LEU A 168 26.45 -27.41 -21.47
N PRO A 169 27.30 -28.46 -21.39
CA PRO A 169 27.72 -29.03 -20.12
C PRO A 169 28.84 -28.17 -19.50
N THR A 170 28.59 -27.64 -18.30
CA THR A 170 29.64 -27.13 -17.40
C THR A 170 30.14 -28.25 -16.49
N THR A 171 31.44 -28.26 -16.20
CA THR A 171 32.04 -29.24 -15.26
C THR A 171 32.10 -28.65 -13.86
N ASP A 172 31.31 -29.19 -12.94
CA ASP A 172 31.26 -28.71 -11.55
C ASP A 172 32.55 -29.05 -10.79
N VAL A 173 33.21 -28.02 -10.26
CA VAL A 173 34.29 -28.17 -9.28
C VAL A 173 33.66 -28.24 -7.90
N ILE A 174 33.57 -29.46 -7.34
CA ILE A 174 32.87 -29.70 -6.08
C ILE A 174 33.74 -29.27 -4.89
N ASP A 175 33.65 -28.00 -4.51
CA ASP A 175 33.95 -27.59 -3.13
C ASP A 175 32.77 -28.03 -2.25
N THR A 176 33.00 -28.97 -1.32
CA THR A 176 31.94 -29.61 -0.51
C THR A 176 31.48 -28.76 0.68
N ALA A 177 31.68 -27.45 0.63
CA ALA A 177 31.16 -26.50 1.61
C ALA A 177 29.62 -26.43 1.53
N ARG A 178 28.93 -27.20 2.39
CA ARG A 178 27.46 -27.27 2.41
C ARG A 178 26.87 -25.89 2.72
N MET A 179 26.07 -25.36 1.79
CA MET A 179 25.32 -24.12 1.99
C MET A 179 24.38 -24.26 3.21
N PRO A 180 24.31 -23.27 4.11
CA PRO A 180 23.51 -23.38 5.32
C PRO A 180 22.01 -23.33 5.03
N MET A 181 21.23 -23.98 5.90
CA MET A 181 19.77 -23.87 5.89
C MET A 181 19.38 -22.52 6.48
N CYS A 182 18.83 -21.66 5.62
CA CYS A 182 18.27 -20.38 6.01
C CYS A 182 16.75 -20.48 6.18
N SER A 183 16.22 -19.72 7.13
CA SER A 183 14.83 -19.71 7.54
C SER A 183 14.33 -18.28 7.71
N TYR A 184 13.04 -18.07 7.47
CA TYR A 184 12.38 -16.78 7.59
C TYR A 184 11.11 -16.90 8.43
N THR A 185 10.93 -15.97 9.36
CA THR A 185 9.82 -15.94 10.30
C THR A 185 9.37 -14.50 10.57
N VAL A 186 8.11 -14.34 10.99
CA VAL A 186 7.54 -13.05 11.38
C VAL A 186 7.01 -13.16 12.81
N HIS A 187 7.51 -12.30 13.70
CA HIS A 187 7.24 -12.33 15.14
C HIS A 187 6.53 -11.06 15.61
N ARG A 188 5.76 -11.13 16.71
CA ARG A 188 5.31 -9.93 17.45
C ARG A 188 6.27 -9.59 18.57
N ASP A 189 6.24 -8.33 19.01
CA ASP A 189 6.83 -7.79 20.25
C ASP A 189 8.37 -7.81 20.34
N SER A 190 9.06 -8.78 19.74
CA SER A 190 10.51 -8.81 19.55
C SER A 190 10.93 -9.80 18.45
N ILE A 191 12.20 -9.75 18.06
CA ILE A 191 12.86 -10.70 17.14
C ILE A 191 12.84 -12.18 17.59
N ARG A 192 12.37 -12.49 18.81
CA ARG A 192 12.22 -13.85 19.35
C ARG A 192 10.85 -14.06 20.02
N GLY A 193 9.87 -13.21 19.70
CA GLY A 193 8.51 -13.28 20.26
C GLY A 193 7.67 -14.41 19.64
N PRO A 194 6.34 -14.44 19.91
CA PRO A 194 5.44 -15.40 19.29
C PRO A 194 5.30 -15.12 17.78
N LEU A 195 5.14 -16.18 16.98
CA LEU A 195 4.91 -16.07 15.54
C LEU A 195 3.58 -15.38 15.21
N VAL A 196 3.57 -14.58 14.14
CA VAL A 196 2.38 -13.89 13.63
C VAL A 196 1.51 -14.88 12.84
N GLN A 197 0.36 -15.23 13.41
CA GLN A 197 -0.70 -15.96 12.69
C GLN A 197 -1.64 -15.02 11.92
N TYR A 198 -1.88 -13.82 12.47
CA TYR A 198 -2.75 -12.78 11.90
C TYR A 198 -2.23 -11.40 12.34
N ALA A 199 -2.40 -10.39 11.50
CA ALA A 199 -2.09 -8.99 11.82
C ALA A 199 -3.07 -8.03 11.17
N LYS A 200 -3.18 -6.82 11.72
CA LYS A 200 -3.94 -5.68 11.19
C LYS A 200 -2.97 -4.65 10.61
N ILE A 201 -3.46 -3.83 9.67
CA ILE A 201 -2.69 -2.72 9.12
C ILE A 201 -2.29 -1.77 10.26
N GLY A 202 -0.99 -1.51 10.39
CA GLY A 202 -0.41 -0.70 11.45
C GLY A 202 -0.08 -1.43 12.77
N ASP A 203 -0.24 -2.75 12.85
CA ASP A 203 0.42 -3.57 13.86
C ASP A 203 1.95 -3.55 13.62
N GLN A 204 2.75 -3.68 14.68
CA GLN A 204 4.21 -3.78 14.56
C GLN A 204 4.66 -5.24 14.61
N VAL A 205 5.50 -5.62 13.64
CA VAL A 205 6.03 -6.97 13.48
C VAL A 205 7.53 -6.95 13.23
N TYR A 206 8.20 -8.02 13.63
CA TYR A 206 9.62 -8.26 13.39
C TYR A 206 9.75 -9.33 12.31
N HIS A 207 10.25 -8.93 11.14
CA HIS A 207 10.71 -9.85 10.11
C HIS A 207 12.09 -10.35 10.53
N VAL A 208 12.31 -11.65 10.47
CA VAL A 208 13.52 -12.31 10.97
C VAL A 208 14.00 -13.35 9.96
N TRP A 209 15.28 -13.27 9.60
CA TRP A 209 15.97 -14.20 8.72
C TRP A 209 17.13 -14.82 9.48
N GLN A 210 17.21 -16.14 9.58
CA GLN A 210 18.26 -16.85 10.33
C GLN A 210 18.80 -18.03 9.51
N CYS A 211 20.11 -18.06 9.28
CA CYS A 211 20.83 -19.21 8.75
C CYS A 211 21.55 -19.97 9.87
N ASN A 212 21.68 -21.28 9.75
CA ASN A 212 22.45 -22.11 10.68
C ASN A 212 23.94 -22.25 10.26
N SER A 213 24.68 -21.13 10.27
CA SER A 213 26.12 -21.14 9.99
C SER A 213 26.95 -20.34 10.98
N ASP A 214 28.14 -20.87 11.25
CA ASP A 214 29.21 -20.22 11.99
C ASP A 214 30.38 -19.83 11.06
N MET A 215 30.33 -20.22 9.77
CA MET A 215 31.36 -19.97 8.76
C MET A 215 30.92 -18.99 7.67
N PHE A 216 29.61 -18.90 7.40
CA PHE A 216 29.04 -18.06 6.35
C PHE A 216 28.21 -16.92 6.92
N SER A 217 28.49 -15.71 6.45
CA SER A 217 27.59 -14.55 6.62
C SER A 217 26.47 -14.58 5.59
N MET A 218 25.28 -14.13 5.99
CA MET A 218 24.11 -13.96 5.14
C MET A 218 23.98 -12.49 4.72
N LEU A 219 23.64 -12.25 3.46
CA LEU A 219 23.11 -10.98 2.96
C LEU A 219 21.69 -11.25 2.46
N VAL A 220 20.71 -10.51 2.98
CA VAL A 220 19.32 -10.57 2.51
C VAL A 220 19.15 -9.48 1.45
N HIS A 221 18.82 -9.90 0.23
CA HIS A 221 18.61 -9.03 -0.94
C HIS A 221 17.38 -9.48 -1.74
N SER A 222 16.97 -8.70 -2.73
CA SER A 222 15.91 -9.04 -3.70
C SER A 222 14.63 -9.57 -3.04
N CYS A 223 14.09 -8.80 -2.09
CA CYS A 223 12.88 -9.19 -1.34
C CYS A 223 11.65 -8.51 -1.94
N PHE A 224 10.56 -9.26 -2.09
CA PHE A 224 9.36 -8.81 -2.79
C PHE A 224 8.10 -9.04 -1.96
N VAL A 225 7.04 -8.30 -2.30
CA VAL A 225 5.68 -8.53 -1.80
C VAL A 225 4.76 -8.66 -3.00
N ASP A 226 3.78 -9.57 -2.93
CA ASP A 226 2.80 -9.82 -3.98
C ASP A 226 1.36 -9.60 -3.51
N ASP A 227 0.45 -9.57 -4.49
CA ASP A 227 -0.99 -9.44 -4.27
C ASP A 227 -1.69 -10.79 -4.06
N SER A 228 -0.97 -11.84 -3.65
CA SER A 228 -1.35 -13.27 -3.56
C SER A 228 -1.79 -13.94 -4.88
N ASN A 229 -2.14 -13.18 -5.92
CA ASN A 229 -2.36 -13.69 -7.29
C ASN A 229 -1.08 -13.63 -8.15
N GLY A 230 0.01 -13.08 -7.64
CA GLY A 230 1.30 -12.94 -8.35
C GLY A 230 1.27 -11.95 -9.52
N GLN A 231 0.21 -11.13 -9.66
CA GLN A 231 0.10 -10.14 -10.74
C GLN A 231 0.77 -8.81 -10.38
N ASP A 232 0.68 -8.41 -9.11
CA ASP A 232 1.29 -7.17 -8.61
C ASP A 232 2.44 -7.47 -7.64
N ARG A 233 3.55 -7.94 -8.19
CA ARG A 233 4.82 -8.07 -7.45
C ARG A 233 5.48 -6.70 -7.31
N ARG A 234 6.01 -6.37 -6.13
CA ARG A 234 6.80 -5.16 -5.84
C ARG A 234 8.03 -5.52 -5.00
N ALA A 235 9.21 -5.02 -5.37
CA ALA A 235 10.39 -5.14 -4.54
C ALA A 235 10.29 -4.19 -3.33
N PHE A 236 10.83 -4.59 -2.18
CA PHE A 236 11.00 -3.73 -1.01
C PHE A 236 12.45 -3.75 -0.47
N ILE A 237 13.23 -4.80 -0.76
CA ILE A 237 14.70 -4.80 -0.65
C ILE A 237 15.28 -5.00 -2.06
N ASP A 238 16.28 -4.22 -2.43
CA ASP A 238 16.94 -4.28 -3.75
C ASP A 238 17.97 -5.42 -3.89
N GLU A 239 18.61 -5.51 -5.05
CA GLU A 239 19.66 -6.50 -5.36
C GLU A 239 20.97 -6.32 -4.57
N HIS A 240 21.08 -5.29 -3.73
CA HIS A 240 22.24 -4.98 -2.90
C HIS A 240 21.95 -5.12 -1.40
N GLY A 241 20.69 -5.33 -1.01
CA GLY A 241 20.25 -5.50 0.38
C GLY A 241 19.75 -4.22 1.04
N CYS A 242 19.56 -3.13 0.28
CA CYS A 242 19.08 -1.85 0.77
C CYS A 242 17.54 -1.76 0.72
N ALA A 243 16.93 -1.02 1.63
CA ALA A 243 15.49 -0.75 1.59
C ALA A 243 15.12 0.23 0.46
N ILE A 244 14.17 -0.17 -0.40
CA ILE A 244 13.69 0.66 -1.52
C ILE A 244 12.76 1.78 -1.02
N ASP A 245 11.99 1.52 0.04
CA ASP A 245 11.22 2.54 0.77
C ASP A 245 11.43 2.39 2.29
N PRO A 246 12.43 3.09 2.85
CA PRO A 246 12.72 3.10 4.29
C PRO A 246 11.58 3.61 5.18
N ILE A 247 10.53 4.24 4.61
CA ILE A 247 9.35 4.70 5.37
C ILE A 247 8.41 3.53 5.66
N ILE A 248 8.39 2.51 4.80
CA ILE A 248 7.53 1.33 4.92
C ILE A 248 8.29 0.14 5.52
N VAL A 249 9.49 -0.15 5.01
CA VAL A 249 10.40 -1.18 5.53
C VAL A 249 11.76 -0.54 5.79
N PRO A 250 12.17 -0.28 7.04
CA PRO A 250 13.48 0.28 7.33
C PRO A 250 14.60 -0.77 7.11
N ASP A 251 15.82 -0.29 6.90
CA ASP A 251 16.98 -1.11 6.58
C ASP A 251 17.22 -2.27 7.56
N LEU A 252 17.69 -3.38 6.99
CA LEU A 252 17.92 -4.64 7.68
C LEU A 252 19.07 -4.53 8.68
N LYS A 253 18.80 -4.96 9.92
CA LYS A 253 19.79 -5.00 11.01
C LYS A 253 20.34 -6.41 11.14
N TYR A 254 21.65 -6.54 11.01
CA TYR A 254 22.37 -7.80 11.14
C TYR A 254 22.95 -7.95 12.56
N ASN A 255 23.10 -9.19 13.04
CA ASN A 255 23.88 -9.47 14.25
C ASN A 255 25.38 -9.42 13.99
N LYS A 256 26.21 -9.49 15.05
CA LYS A 256 27.67 -9.42 14.92
C LYS A 256 28.26 -10.57 14.10
N GLU A 257 27.57 -11.69 14.12
CA GLU A 257 27.92 -12.93 13.43
C GLU A 257 27.38 -12.98 11.98
N ASN A 258 26.60 -11.96 11.56
CA ASN A 258 25.91 -11.85 10.26
C ASN A 258 25.11 -13.10 9.82
N ASN A 259 24.70 -13.97 10.73
CA ASN A 259 23.87 -15.15 10.43
C ASN A 259 22.37 -14.93 10.77
N LEU A 260 22.03 -13.79 11.39
CA LEU A 260 20.70 -13.32 11.74
C LEU A 260 20.51 -11.88 11.23
N ALA A 261 19.52 -11.67 10.36
CA ALA A 261 19.05 -10.36 9.95
C ALA A 261 17.61 -10.13 10.45
N TYR A 262 17.26 -8.88 10.73
CA TYR A 262 15.90 -8.52 11.14
C TYR A 262 15.52 -7.10 10.76
N SER A 263 14.23 -6.84 10.56
CA SER A 263 13.68 -5.48 10.44
C SER A 263 12.34 -5.38 11.19
N GLN A 264 12.09 -4.20 11.77
CA GLN A 264 10.85 -3.89 12.47
C GLN A 264 9.95 -3.07 11.55
N VAL A 265 8.80 -3.64 11.17
CA VAL A 265 7.93 -3.14 10.11
C VAL A 265 6.54 -2.86 10.68
N ASN A 266 5.89 -1.80 10.20
CA ASN A 266 4.45 -1.59 10.41
C ASN A 266 3.70 -2.33 9.29
N VAL A 267 2.79 -3.24 9.64
CA VAL A 267 2.05 -4.03 8.64
C VAL A 267 1.26 -3.12 7.68
N PHE A 268 1.48 -3.32 6.39
CA PHE A 268 0.82 -2.63 5.28
C PHE A 268 0.07 -3.64 4.39
N SER A 269 -0.66 -3.17 3.39
CA SER A 269 -1.28 -4.05 2.37
C SER A 269 -1.44 -3.35 1.02
N PHE A 270 -1.74 -4.10 -0.03
CA PHE A 270 -2.21 -3.55 -1.30
C PHE A 270 -3.63 -2.99 -1.16
N ALA A 271 -3.99 -2.04 -2.03
CA ALA A 271 -5.36 -1.54 -2.10
C ALA A 271 -6.31 -2.55 -2.74
N ASP A 272 -7.54 -2.61 -2.22
CA ASP A 272 -8.68 -3.41 -2.72
C ASP A 272 -8.46 -4.93 -2.86
N LYS A 273 -7.32 -5.47 -2.37
CA LYS A 273 -7.07 -6.91 -2.18
C LYS A 273 -7.49 -7.32 -0.75
N ILE A 274 -8.11 -8.50 -0.62
CA ILE A 274 -8.67 -9.00 0.66
C ILE A 274 -7.69 -9.90 1.42
N SER A 275 -6.66 -10.41 0.75
CA SER A 275 -5.53 -11.10 1.37
C SER A 275 -4.68 -10.14 2.20
N ILE A 276 -4.20 -10.63 3.35
CA ILE A 276 -2.98 -10.11 3.95
C ILE A 276 -1.87 -10.43 2.95
N SER A 277 -1.16 -9.43 2.44
CA SER A 277 -0.09 -9.63 1.47
C SER A 277 1.04 -10.44 2.11
N SER A 278 1.09 -11.73 1.77
CA SER A 278 2.09 -12.69 2.20
C SER A 278 3.47 -12.22 1.74
N ILE A 279 4.34 -11.88 2.69
CA ILE A 279 5.70 -11.44 2.40
C ILE A 279 6.53 -12.68 2.02
N PHE A 280 6.49 -13.04 0.74
CA PHE A 280 7.29 -14.12 0.14
C PHE A 280 8.65 -13.58 -0.32
N LEU A 281 9.73 -14.26 0.03
CA LEU A 281 11.08 -13.81 -0.26
C LEU A 281 11.58 -14.24 -1.64
N SER A 282 12.66 -13.57 -2.06
CA SER A 282 13.63 -13.93 -3.10
C SER A 282 13.46 -15.33 -3.71
N ASP A 283 13.33 -15.39 -5.04
CA ASP A 283 13.00 -16.59 -5.79
C ASP A 283 13.90 -17.80 -5.49
N GLY A 284 13.31 -18.99 -5.54
CA GLY A 284 14.08 -20.20 -5.86
C GLY A 284 14.49 -21.11 -4.70
N ASN A 285 13.58 -21.41 -3.76
CA ASN A 285 13.47 -22.80 -3.30
C ASN A 285 12.09 -23.18 -2.76
N THR A 286 11.55 -24.28 -3.26
CA THR A 286 10.29 -24.87 -2.81
C THR A 286 10.42 -25.47 -1.42
N ILE A 287 9.59 -25.02 -0.47
CA ILE A 287 9.25 -25.81 0.71
C ILE A 287 8.03 -26.67 0.33
N PRO A 288 8.15 -28.01 0.24
CA PRO A 288 7.01 -28.86 -0.06
C PRO A 288 6.04 -28.89 1.14
N ILE A 289 4.74 -28.73 0.86
CA ILE A 289 3.68 -29.02 1.82
C ILE A 289 3.13 -30.40 1.50
N GLN A 290 3.10 -31.27 2.51
CA GLN A 290 2.42 -32.58 2.50
C GLN A 290 1.22 -32.52 3.47
#